data_AF-A0A7Y0TRA7-F1
#
_entry.id   AF-A0A7Y0TRA7-F1
#
_cell.length_a   1.000
_cell.length_b   1.000
_cell.length_c   1.000
_cell.angle_alpha   90.00
_cell.angle_beta   90.00
_cell.angle_gamma   90.00
#
_symmetry.space_group_name_H-M   'P 1'
#
loop_
_entity.id
_entity.type
_entity.pdbx_description
1 polymer ?
#
loop_
_entity_poly.entity_id
_entity_poly.type
_entity_poly.pdbx_seq_one_letter_code
_entity_poly.pdbx_strand_id
1 'polypeptide(L)'
;MPTTPLSTEAQQVIYRAISDSHFREALVKNTVSVLHSEGLGLSDADITALKKLKPQGWGKLSTNELKNKLGKPTHKLSTNSKSGH
;
A
#
# COMPACT_ATOMS: atom_id res chain seq x y z
N MET A 1 -6.40 -14.53 2.03
CA MET A 1 -6.79 -13.38 2.87
C MET A 1 -7.31 -12.29 1.95
N PRO A 2 -8.48 -11.68 2.20
CA PRO A 2 -8.96 -10.58 1.38
C PRO A 2 -8.08 -9.35 1.66
N THR A 3 -7.31 -8.92 0.66
CA THR A 3 -6.54 -7.67 0.72
C THR A 3 -7.51 -6.54 0.40
N THR A 4 -7.89 -5.75 1.41
CA THR A 4 -8.58 -4.48 1.17
C THR A 4 -7.70 -3.64 0.24
N PRO A 5 -8.22 -3.16 -0.90
CA PRO A 5 -7.44 -2.34 -1.80
C PRO A 5 -7.05 -1.04 -1.07
N LEU A 6 -5.77 -0.73 -1.02
CA LEU A 6 -5.29 0.57 -0.55
C LEU A 6 -5.65 1.66 -1.57
N SER A 7 -6.01 2.83 -1.06
CA SER A 7 -6.18 4.03 -1.89
C SER A 7 -4.88 4.40 -2.61
N THR A 8 -4.98 5.18 -3.69
CA THR A 8 -3.82 5.62 -4.49
C THR A 8 -2.78 6.35 -3.62
N GLU A 9 -3.27 7.16 -2.70
CA GLU A 9 -2.51 7.97 -1.75
C GLU A 9 -1.74 7.07 -0.77
N ALA A 10 -2.38 6.02 -0.25
CA ALA A 10 -1.71 5.04 0.60
C ALA A 10 -0.63 4.25 -0.16
N GLN A 11 -0.85 3.95 -1.45
CA GLN A 11 0.17 3.34 -2.29
C GLN A 11 1.37 4.28 -2.48
N GLN A 12 1.14 5.57 -2.74
CA GLN A 12 2.20 6.57 -2.89
C GLN A 12 3.07 6.69 -1.64
N VAL A 13 2.48 6.67 -0.45
CA VAL A 13 3.22 6.64 0.83
C VAL A 13 4.18 5.46 0.86
N ILE A 14 3.72 4.27 0.47
CA ILE A 14 4.55 3.08 0.52
C ILE A 14 5.68 3.18 -0.50
N TYR A 15 5.38 3.60 -1.74
CA TYR A 15 6.41 3.83 -2.76
C TYR A 15 7.47 4.83 -2.28
N ARG A 16 7.05 5.94 -1.67
CA ARG A 16 7.96 6.92 -1.08
C ARG A 16 8.83 6.31 0.01
N ALA A 17 8.26 5.55 0.93
CA ALA A 17 8.99 4.91 2.04
C ALA A 17 9.96 3.79 1.61
N ILE A 18 9.82 3.24 0.40
CA ILE A 18 10.84 2.33 -0.16
C ILE A 18 12.07 3.14 -0.57
N SER A 19 11.85 4.24 -1.30
CA SER A 19 12.91 5.08 -1.86
C SER A 19 13.54 6.03 -0.84
N ASP A 20 12.77 6.46 0.16
CA ASP A 20 13.15 7.43 1.18
C ASP A 20 13.24 6.75 2.55
N SER A 21 14.48 6.47 2.97
CA SER A 21 14.76 5.84 4.25
C SER A 21 14.38 6.71 5.45
N HIS A 22 14.54 8.04 5.36
CA HIS A 22 14.18 8.95 6.45
C HIS A 22 12.67 8.98 6.66
N PHE A 23 11.91 9.05 5.57
CA PHE A 23 10.45 8.98 5.62
C PHE A 23 9.98 7.65 6.20
N ARG A 24 10.61 6.53 5.81
CA ARG A 24 10.33 5.22 6.41
C ARG A 24 10.62 5.18 7.89
N GLU A 25 11.76 5.70 8.35
CA GLU A 25 12.09 5.75 9.77
C GLU A 25 11.11 6.61 10.57
N ALA A 26 10.66 7.73 10.00
CA ALA A 26 9.61 8.55 10.60
C ALA A 26 8.30 7.75 10.73
N LEU A 27 7.89 7.02 9.68
CA LEU A 27 6.72 6.13 9.73
C LEU A 27 6.87 5.01 10.76
N VAL A 28 8.07 4.44 10.94
CA VAL A 28 8.33 3.41 11.97
C VAL A 28 8.19 3.98 13.38
N LYS A 29 8.68 5.20 13.60
CA LYS A 29 8.59 5.89 14.91
C LYS A 29 7.16 6.30 15.24
N ASN A 30 6.45 6.91 14.29
CA ASN A 30 5.07 7.39 14.50
C ASN A 30 4.26 7.44 13.21
N THR A 31 3.77 6.29 12.76
CA THR A 31 3.03 6.16 11.49
C THR A 31 1.86 7.12 11.40
N VAL A 32 0.99 7.18 12.42
CA VAL A 32 -0.24 7.99 12.37
C VAL A 32 0.08 9.48 12.26
N SER A 33 1.01 9.98 13.08
CA SER A 33 1.38 11.40 13.08
C SER A 33 2.02 11.83 11.76
N VAL A 34 2.88 10.99 11.17
CA VAL A 34 3.51 11.27 9.87
C VAL A 34 2.47 11.28 8.76
N LEU A 35 1.57 10.29 8.72
CA LEU A 35 0.51 10.23 7.71
C LEU A 35 -0.49 11.39 7.81
N HIS A 36 -0.82 11.85 9.02
CA HIS A 36 -1.63 13.05 9.23
C HIS A 36 -0.90 14.32 8.79
N SER A 37 0.40 14.43 9.06
CA SER A 37 1.20 15.63 8.73
C SER A 37 1.40 15.81 7.22
N GLU A 38 1.40 14.72 6.46
CA GLU A 38 1.56 14.76 5.00
C GLU A 38 0.34 15.34 4.28
N GLY A 39 -0.83 15.44 4.95
CA GLY A 39 -2.02 16.06 4.37
C GLY A 39 -2.58 15.33 3.14
N LEU A 40 -2.23 14.05 2.96
CA LEU A 40 -2.56 13.24 1.77
C LEU A 40 -4.03 12.80 1.69
N GLY A 41 -4.91 13.31 2.55
CA GLY A 41 -6.33 12.92 2.56
C GLY A 41 -6.58 11.44 2.87
N LEU A 42 -5.64 10.78 3.55
CA LEU A 42 -5.74 9.37 3.90
C LEU A 42 -6.94 9.13 4.83
N SER A 43 -7.75 8.14 4.50
CA SER A 43 -8.84 7.70 5.38
C SER A 43 -8.29 6.90 6.57
N ASP A 44 -9.04 6.83 7.67
CA ASP A 44 -8.71 5.98 8.82
C ASP A 44 -8.45 4.51 8.44
N ALA A 45 -9.16 4.02 7.42
CA ALA A 45 -8.97 2.70 6.85
C ALA A 45 -7.57 2.54 6.21
N ASP A 46 -7.10 3.55 5.48
CA ASP A 46 -5.77 3.56 4.87
C ASP A 46 -4.67 3.62 5.93
N ILE A 47 -4.82 4.49 6.92
CA ILE A 47 -3.88 4.60 8.05
C ILE A 47 -3.78 3.27 8.80
N THR A 48 -4.93 2.64 9.06
CA THR A 48 -5.00 1.33 9.71
C THR A 48 -4.34 0.25 8.87
N ALA A 49 -4.56 0.25 7.56
CA ALA A 49 -3.95 -0.71 6.64
C ALA A 49 -2.43 -0.52 6.54
N LEU A 50 -1.96 0.73 6.41
CA LEU A 50 -0.53 1.07 6.40
C LEU A 50 0.17 0.65 7.70
N LYS A 51 -0.47 0.87 8.86
CA LYS A 51 0.04 0.40 10.15
C LYS A 51 0.15 -1.12 10.22
N LYS A 52 -0.84 -1.85 9.70
CA LYS A 52 -0.83 -3.33 9.64
C LYS A 52 0.28 -3.89 8.73
N LEU A 53 0.65 -3.16 7.69
CA LEU A 53 1.71 -3.55 6.75
C LEU A 53 3.13 -3.40 7.32
N LYS A 54 3.29 -2.86 8.54
CA LYS A 54 4.57 -2.72 9.27
C LYS A 54 5.68 -2.02 8.45
N PRO A 55 5.78 -0.68 8.51
CA PRO A 55 6.74 0.10 7.70
C PRO A 55 8.23 -0.28 7.89
N GLN A 56 8.58 -0.95 8.99
CA GLN A 56 9.92 -1.49 9.25
C GLN A 56 10.41 -2.47 8.16
N GLY A 57 9.48 -3.16 7.48
CA GLY A 57 9.79 -4.16 6.47
C GLY A 57 9.88 -3.61 5.04
N TRP A 58 9.42 -2.38 4.80
CA TRP A 58 9.20 -1.89 3.43
C TRP A 58 10.50 -1.66 2.66
N GLY A 59 11.60 -1.35 3.35
CA GLY A 59 12.92 -1.25 2.73
C GLY A 59 13.47 -2.56 2.18
N LYS A 60 12.89 -3.70 2.57
CA LYS A 60 13.26 -5.04 2.09
C LYS A 60 12.28 -5.56 1.04
N LEU A 61 11.13 -4.89 0.86
CA LEU A 61 10.13 -5.32 -0.10
C LEU A 61 10.51 -4.84 -1.48
N SER A 62 10.64 -5.78 -2.42
CA SER A 62 10.70 -5.45 -3.83
C SER A 62 9.37 -4.82 -4.28
N THR A 63 9.43 -3.95 -5.29
CA THR A 63 8.25 -3.32 -5.91
C THR A 63 7.19 -4.35 -6.31
N ASN A 64 7.61 -5.55 -6.75
CA ASN A 64 6.74 -6.68 -7.06
C ASN A 64 6.08 -7.31 -5.83
N GLU A 65 6.78 -7.43 -4.71
CA GLU A 65 6.20 -7.95 -3.47
C GLU A 65 5.15 -7.00 -2.92
N LEU A 66 5.39 -5.70 -3.05
CA LEU A 66 4.42 -4.69 -2.69
C LEU A 66 3.19 -4.74 -3.58
N LYS A 67 3.35 -4.81 -4.90
CA LYS A 67 2.21 -5.02 -5.82
C LYS A 67 1.40 -6.27 -5.49
N ASN A 68 2.05 -7.36 -5.06
CA ASN A 68 1.35 -8.57 -4.64
C ASN A 68 0.63 -8.41 -3.28
N LYS A 69 1.24 -7.71 -2.31
CA LYS A 69 0.66 -7.48 -0.97
C LYS A 69 -0.46 -6.44 -0.96
N LEU A 70 -0.36 -5.42 -1.82
CA LEU A 70 -1.33 -4.33 -1.93
C LEU A 70 -2.55 -4.68 -2.79
N GLY A 71 -2.56 -5.90 -3.33
CA GLY A 71 -3.52 -6.33 -4.32
C GLY A 71 -3.12 -5.80 -5.68
N LYS A 72 -3.10 -6.71 -6.68
CA LYS A 72 -3.25 -6.28 -8.06
C LYS A 72 -4.48 -5.35 -8.08
N PRO A 73 -4.42 -4.15 -8.70
CA PRO A 73 -5.64 -3.42 -8.97
C PRO A 73 -6.57 -4.45 -9.62
N THR A 74 -7.75 -4.64 -9.05
CA THR A 74 -8.78 -5.48 -9.63
C THR A 74 -9.30 -4.80 -10.90
N HIS A 75 -8.42 -4.58 -11.89
CA HIS A 75 -8.80 -4.75 -13.27
C HIS A 75 -9.01 -6.25 -13.48
N LYS A 76 -10.12 -6.76 -12.92
CA LYS A 76 -10.81 -7.85 -13.60
C LYS A 76 -11.28 -7.23 -14.92
N LEU A 77 -10.44 -7.30 -15.95
CA LEU A 77 -10.97 -7.37 -17.29
C LEU A 77 -11.60 -8.77 -17.38
N SER A 78 -12.84 -8.88 -16.91
CA SER A 78 -13.68 -10.04 -17.17
C SER A 78 -13.96 -10.06 -18.67
N THR A 79 -13.11 -10.68 -19.48
CA THR A 79 -13.55 -11.24 -20.76
C THR A 79 -13.73 -12.74 -20.56
N ASN A 80 -14.87 -13.03 -19.94
CA ASN A 80 -15.51 -14.33 -19.98
C ASN A 80 -16.01 -14.61 -21.41
N SER A 81 -15.41 -15.60 -22.07
CA SER A 81 -16.04 -16.45 -23.10
C SER A 81 -15.24 -17.77 -23.14
N LYS A 82 -15.51 -18.76 -22.29
CA LYS A 82 -16.46 -19.87 -22.49
C LYS A 82 -16.53 -20.39 -23.94
N SER A 83 -15.78 -21.48 -24.17
CA SER A 83 -16.19 -22.75 -24.80
C SER A 83 -16.85 -22.76 -26.18
N GLY A 84 -16.32 -23.59 -27.08
CA GLY A 84 -17.08 -24.17 -28.19
C GLY A 84 -16.21 -24.94 -29.17
N HIS A 85 -16.44 -26.26 -29.20
CA HIS A 85 -16.11 -27.27 -30.22
C HIS A 85 -15.52 -26.80 -31.56
#